data_AF-A0AAV9BWL0-F1
#
_entry.id   AF-A0AAV9BWL0-F1
#
_cell.length_a   1.000
_cell.length_b   1.000
_cell.length_c   1.000
_cell.angle_alpha   90.00
_cell.angle_beta   90.00
_cell.angle_gamma   90.00
#
_symmetry.space_group_name_H-M   'P 1'
#
loop_
_entity.id
_entity.type
_entity.pdbx_description
1 polymer ?
#
loop_
_entity_poly.entity_id
_entity_poly.type
_entity_poly.pdbx_seq_one_letter_code
_entity_poly.pdbx_strand_id
1 'polypeptide(L)'
;MVWAVLLQRFQCFKDTTKSSDDRTCEICFETIPASKQFKSIRCSHRFCCECISRYIETKVTDDNVVLITCPQVGCKVTIKPLKCRTILRPETFIRWCDYYFFFFIERGGASQLIKT
;
A
#
# COMPACT_ATOMS: atom_id res chain seq x y z
N MET A 1 -11.73 -19.46 23.74
CA MET A 1 -10.89 -19.70 22.53
C MET A 1 -11.22 -18.65 21.48
N VAL A 2 -10.80 -17.41 21.76
CA VAL A 2 -11.06 -16.19 20.95
C VAL A 2 -10.18 -16.09 19.69
N TRP A 3 -9.43 -17.13 19.37
CA TRP A 3 -8.47 -17.19 18.25
C TRP A 3 -9.12 -17.44 16.87
N ALA A 4 -10.44 -17.25 16.74
CA ALA A 4 -11.19 -17.55 15.51
C ALA A 4 -11.94 -16.35 14.89
N VAL A 5 -11.95 -15.15 15.50
CA VAL A 5 -12.87 -14.06 15.10
C VAL A 5 -12.22 -12.94 14.26
N LEU A 6 -10.91 -12.94 14.03
CA LEU A 6 -10.25 -11.90 13.20
C LEU A 6 -9.82 -12.40 11.80
N LEU A 7 -10.53 -13.38 11.25
CA LEU A 7 -10.30 -13.96 9.92
C LEU A 7 -11.43 -13.64 8.92
N GLN A 8 -11.89 -12.38 8.83
CA GLN A 8 -12.79 -11.99 7.74
C GLN A 8 -12.69 -10.50 7.43
N ARG A 9 -11.82 -10.14 6.49
CA ARG A 9 -12.05 -9.07 5.48
C ARG A 9 -10.89 -9.00 4.48
N PHE A 10 -11.20 -9.39 3.25
CA PHE A 10 -10.42 -9.25 2.00
C PHE A 10 -9.17 -10.14 1.84
N GLN A 11 -9.41 -11.44 1.65
CA GLN A 11 -8.39 -12.33 1.09
C GLN A 11 -8.17 -11.99 -0.39
N CYS A 12 -7.02 -11.42 -0.74
CA CYS A 12 -6.41 -11.78 -2.02
C CYS A 12 -6.00 -13.25 -1.86
N PHE A 13 -6.79 -14.13 -2.48
CA PHE A 13 -6.89 -15.59 -2.33
C PHE A 13 -5.54 -16.32 -2.16
N LYS A 14 -5.53 -17.36 -1.32
CA LYS A 14 -4.37 -18.23 -1.05
C LYS A 14 -4.22 -19.21 -2.22
N ASP A 15 -3.18 -19.04 -3.04
CA ASP A 15 -2.66 -20.15 -3.82
C ASP A 15 -1.20 -20.40 -3.45
N THR A 16 -0.99 -21.57 -2.87
CA THR A 16 0.31 -22.18 -2.61
C THR A 16 0.83 -22.74 -3.92
N THR A 17 1.70 -22.01 -4.62
CA THR A 17 2.53 -22.59 -5.68
C THR A 17 3.99 -22.28 -5.40
N LYS A 18 4.74 -23.34 -5.08
CA LYS A 18 6.17 -23.35 -4.84
C LYS A 18 6.87 -23.10 -6.19
N SER A 19 7.40 -21.91 -6.43
CA SER A 19 8.29 -21.65 -7.57
C SER A 19 9.61 -21.05 -7.07
N SER A 20 10.69 -21.56 -7.64
CA SER A 20 12.09 -21.34 -7.27
C SER A 20 12.61 -19.99 -7.77
N ASP A 21 12.12 -18.90 -7.20
CA ASP A 21 12.72 -17.57 -7.29
C ASP A 21 12.25 -16.77 -6.06
N ASP A 22 12.98 -16.90 -4.95
CA ASP A 22 12.50 -16.56 -3.61
C ASP A 22 12.39 -15.03 -3.41
N ARG A 23 11.26 -14.45 -3.84
CA ARG A 23 10.95 -13.02 -3.66
C ARG A 23 10.43 -12.81 -2.25
N THR A 24 11.31 -12.62 -1.28
CA THR A 24 10.92 -12.44 0.12
C THR A 24 10.44 -11.02 0.43
N CYS A 25 9.49 -10.90 1.37
CA CYS A 25 8.99 -9.63 1.87
C CYS A 25 9.95 -9.04 2.89
N GLU A 26 10.33 -7.76 2.74
CA GLU A 26 11.25 -7.09 3.67
C GLU A 26 10.62 -6.76 5.05
N ILE A 27 9.30 -6.93 5.21
CA ILE A 27 8.59 -6.67 6.48
C ILE A 27 8.31 -7.95 7.26
N CYS A 28 7.67 -8.95 6.62
CA CYS A 28 7.31 -10.21 7.29
C CYS A 28 8.28 -11.37 7.02
N PHE A 29 9.26 -11.18 6.14
CA PHE A 29 10.25 -12.20 5.73
C PHE A 29 9.66 -13.46 5.09
N GLU A 30 8.38 -13.44 4.71
CA GLU A 30 7.73 -14.53 3.98
C GLU A 30 7.97 -14.43 2.47
N THR A 31 8.00 -15.58 1.78
CA THR A 31 8.03 -15.66 0.31
C THR A 31 6.77 -15.02 -0.28
N ILE A 32 6.94 -14.14 -1.26
CA ILE A 32 5.87 -13.42 -1.93
C ILE A 32 5.50 -14.11 -3.25
N PRO A 33 4.28 -14.65 -3.39
CA PRO A 33 3.77 -15.08 -4.69
C PRO A 33 3.75 -13.90 -5.66
N ALA A 34 4.04 -14.12 -6.95
CA ALA A 34 4.06 -13.06 -7.96
C ALA A 34 2.73 -12.27 -8.04
N SER A 35 1.60 -12.90 -7.68
CA SER A 35 0.26 -12.31 -7.60
C SER A 35 0.06 -11.38 -6.39
N LYS A 36 0.83 -11.56 -5.31
CA LYS A 36 0.73 -10.81 -4.04
C LYS A 36 1.87 -9.84 -3.84
N GLN A 37 2.69 -9.61 -4.85
CA GLN A 37 3.79 -8.67 -4.80
C GLN A 37 3.30 -7.25 -5.07
N PHE A 38 3.53 -6.36 -4.12
CA PHE A 38 3.36 -4.94 -4.36
C PHE A 38 4.50 -4.44 -5.26
N LYS A 39 4.15 -3.93 -6.44
CA LYS A 39 5.11 -3.43 -7.41
C LYS A 39 5.24 -1.91 -7.32
N SER A 40 6.31 -1.44 -6.68
CA SER A 40 6.74 -0.06 -6.85
C SER A 40 7.43 0.12 -8.20
N ILE A 41 7.12 1.21 -8.90
CA ILE A 41 7.78 1.56 -10.18
C ILE A 41 9.10 2.32 -9.92
N ARG A 42 9.23 2.93 -8.74
CA ARG A 42 10.30 3.89 -8.44
C ARG A 42 11.33 3.38 -7.42
N CYS A 43 11.12 2.21 -6.82
CA CYS A 43 12.11 1.50 -6.01
C CYS A 43 11.99 -0.01 -6.22
N SER A 44 13.08 -0.75 -5.95
CA SER A 44 13.16 -2.21 -6.08
C SER A 44 12.77 -2.98 -4.81
N HIS A 45 12.34 -2.28 -3.76
CA HIS A 45 11.97 -2.89 -2.48
C HIS A 45 10.71 -3.72 -2.59
N ARG A 46 10.72 -4.91 -1.99
CA ARG A 46 9.69 -5.92 -2.16
C ARG A 46 8.87 -6.09 -0.89
N PHE A 47 7.56 -5.88 -1.04
CA PHE A 47 6.58 -6.06 0.03
C PHE A 47 5.42 -6.89 -0.49
N CYS A 48 4.86 -7.75 0.36
CA CYS A 48 3.58 -8.37 0.05
C CYS A 48 2.45 -7.33 0.17
N CYS A 49 1.36 -7.53 -0.57
CA CYS A 49 0.18 -6.65 -0.55
C CYS A 49 -0.39 -6.46 0.87
N GLU A 50 -0.30 -7.50 1.72
CA GLU A 50 -0.78 -7.44 3.10
C GLU A 50 0.03 -6.47 3.96
N CYS A 51 1.37 -6.61 3.95
CA CYS A 51 2.25 -5.75 4.74
C CYS A 51 2.16 -4.30 4.31
N ILE A 52 2.12 -4.03 2.99
CA ILE A 52 2.03 -2.66 2.52
C ILE A 52 0.65 -2.05 2.79
N SER A 53 -0.43 -2.85 2.72
CA SER A 53 -1.78 -2.41 3.03
C SER A 53 -1.88 -1.99 4.50
N ARG A 54 -1.44 -2.84 5.43
CA ARG A 54 -1.41 -2.51 6.87
C ARG A 54 -0.53 -1.31 7.18
N TYR A 55 0.65 -1.23 6.57
CA TYR A 55 1.53 -0.07 6.73
C TYR A 55 0.84 1.24 6.32
N ILE A 56 0.18 1.24 5.16
CA ILE A 56 -0.58 2.41 4.70
C ILE A 56 -1.75 2.69 5.62
N GLU A 57 -2.53 1.68 6.02
CA GLU A 57 -3.64 1.82 6.96
C GLU A 57 -3.17 2.54 8.24
N THR A 58 -2.15 2.03 8.92
CA THR A 58 -1.56 2.67 10.12
C THR A 58 -1.11 4.10 9.85
N LYS A 59 -0.44 4.37 8.72
CA LYS A 59 0.03 5.72 8.38
C LYS A 59 -1.12 6.70 8.16
N VAL A 60 -2.22 6.26 7.55
CA VAL A 60 -3.39 7.11 7.27
C VAL A 60 -4.27 7.27 8.50
N THR A 61 -4.53 6.21 9.26
CA THR A 61 -5.51 6.21 10.36
C THR A 61 -4.92 6.64 11.68
N ASP A 62 -3.70 6.20 11.98
CA ASP A 62 -3.10 6.36 13.31
C ASP A 62 -2.17 7.58 13.32
N ASP A 63 -1.35 7.72 12.27
CA ASP A 63 -0.37 8.81 12.18
C ASP A 63 -0.88 10.06 11.43
N ASN A 64 -2.06 9.99 10.78
CA ASN A 64 -2.61 11.05 9.92
C ASN A 64 -1.63 11.58 8.84
N VAL A 65 -0.79 10.69 8.30
CA VAL A 65 0.23 11.03 7.30
C VAL A 65 -0.34 10.95 5.89
N VAL A 66 -0.25 12.07 5.16
CA VAL A 66 -0.72 12.15 3.76
C VAL A 66 0.34 11.63 2.77
N LEU A 67 1.59 12.06 2.95
CA LEU A 67 2.71 11.69 2.09
C LEU A 67 3.41 10.44 2.62
N ILE A 68 2.90 9.28 2.23
CA ILE A 68 3.45 7.99 2.65
C ILE A 68 4.62 7.60 1.74
N THR A 69 5.79 7.36 2.33
CA THR A 69 6.97 6.85 1.62
C THR A 69 7.08 5.33 1.73
N CYS A 70 7.94 4.76 0.89
CA CYS A 70 8.36 3.36 0.98
C CYS A 70 8.76 3.00 2.42
N PRO A 71 8.33 1.82 2.94
CA PRO A 71 8.71 1.37 4.28
C PRO A 71 10.21 1.21 4.49
N GLN A 72 10.97 1.01 3.42
CA GLN A 72 12.41 0.80 3.52
C GLN A 72 13.13 2.05 4.01
N VAL A 73 13.96 1.88 5.03
CA VAL A 73 14.75 2.95 5.63
C VAL A 73 15.63 3.63 4.57
N GLY A 74 15.60 4.97 4.53
CA GLY A 74 16.35 5.75 3.55
C GLY A 74 15.70 5.86 2.17
N CYS A 75 14.63 5.12 1.88
CA CYS A 75 13.92 5.21 0.61
C CYS A 75 12.90 6.36 0.62
N LYS A 76 13.15 7.40 -0.17
CA LYS A 76 12.29 8.60 -0.25
C LYS A 76 11.17 8.49 -1.30
N VAL A 77 10.92 7.29 -1.85
CA VAL A 77 9.91 7.09 -2.88
C VAL A 77 8.52 7.19 -2.26
N THR A 78 7.73 8.16 -2.70
CA THR A 78 6.33 8.33 -2.28
C THR A 78 5.42 7.32 -2.97
N ILE A 79 4.53 6.72 -2.20
CA ILE A 79 3.47 5.83 -2.65
C ILE A 79 2.23 6.68 -2.96
N LYS A 80 1.68 6.54 -4.17
CA LYS A 80 0.47 7.28 -4.58
C LYS A 80 -0.78 6.48 -4.21
N PRO A 81 -1.84 7.12 -3.68
CA PRO A 81 -3.09 6.44 -3.30
C PRO A 81 -3.65 5.56 -4.42
N LEU A 82 -3.68 6.05 -5.65
CA LEU A 82 -4.23 5.35 -6.82
C LEU A 82 -3.60 3.97 -7.09
N LYS A 83 -2.34 3.75 -6.69
CA LYS A 83 -1.67 2.44 -6.83
C LYS A 83 -2.15 1.41 -5.82
N CYS A 84 -2.76 1.86 -4.73
CA CYS A 84 -3.14 1.03 -3.60
C CYS A 84 -4.65 0.75 -3.56
N ARG A 85 -5.41 1.17 -4.59
CA ARG A 85 -6.85 0.94 -4.69
C ARG A 85 -7.26 -0.52 -4.54
N THR A 86 -6.45 -1.44 -5.06
CA THR A 86 -6.77 -2.88 -5.09
C THR A 86 -6.38 -3.62 -3.81
N ILE A 87 -5.58 -3.00 -2.93
CA ILE A 87 -5.02 -3.65 -1.73
C ILE A 87 -5.54 -3.03 -0.43
N LEU A 88 -6.05 -1.79 -0.50
CA LEU A 88 -6.61 -1.08 0.65
C LEU A 88 -8.10 -1.33 0.79
N ARG A 89 -8.59 -1.21 2.03
CA ARG A 89 -10.03 -1.10 2.30
C ARG A 89 -10.59 0.19 1.69
N PRO A 90 -11.84 0.18 1.16
CA PRO A 90 -12.45 1.36 0.57
C PRO A 90 -12.41 2.58 1.49
N GLU A 91 -12.66 2.40 2.78
CA GLU A 91 -12.72 3.48 3.76
C GLU A 91 -11.35 4.16 3.96
N THR A 92 -10.27 3.36 4.02
CA THR A 92 -8.90 3.89 4.11
C THR A 92 -8.48 4.55 2.81
N PHE A 93 -8.81 3.93 1.67
CA PHE A 93 -8.49 4.48 0.35
C PHE A 93 -9.14 5.83 0.11
N ILE A 94 -10.45 5.98 0.41
CA ILE A 94 -11.18 7.24 0.26
C ILE A 94 -10.57 8.30 1.17
N ARG A 95 -10.39 8.00 2.47
CA ARG A 95 -9.78 8.93 3.42
C ARG A 95 -8.40 9.41 2.97
N TRP A 96 -7.57 8.48 2.51
CA TRP A 96 -6.24 8.83 2.01
C TRP A 96 -6.30 9.69 0.75
N CYS A 97 -7.21 9.37 -0.20
CA CYS A 97 -7.42 10.18 -1.39
C CYS A 97 -7.88 11.60 -1.06
N ASP A 98 -8.79 11.75 -0.10
CA ASP A 98 -9.30 13.05 0.33
C ASP A 98 -8.15 13.89 0.90
N TYR A 99 -7.41 13.35 1.88
CA TYR A 99 -6.25 14.05 2.45
C TYR A 99 -5.18 14.36 1.42
N TYR A 100 -4.91 13.42 0.50
CA TYR A 100 -3.96 13.64 -0.58
C TYR A 100 -4.45 14.78 -1.48
N PHE A 101 -5.71 14.79 -1.90
CA PHE A 101 -6.27 15.86 -2.73
C PHE A 101 -6.22 17.22 -2.02
N PHE A 102 -6.69 17.31 -0.78
CA PHE A 102 -6.63 18.55 0.00
C PHE A 102 -5.21 19.07 0.14
N PHE A 103 -4.25 18.19 0.45
CA PHE A 103 -2.84 18.55 0.56
C PHE A 103 -2.29 19.17 -0.74
N PHE A 104 -2.68 18.67 -1.92
CA PHE A 104 -2.23 19.23 -3.20
C PHE A 104 -3.01 20.49 -3.61
N ILE A 105 -4.29 20.62 -3.24
CA ILE A 105 -5.08 21.83 -3.49
C ILE A 105 -4.58 22.98 -2.62
N GLU A 106 -4.40 22.75 -1.31
CA GLU A 106 -3.92 23.77 -0.36
C GLU A 106 -2.48 24.23 -0.67
N ARG A 107 -1.67 23.36 -1.29
CA ARG A 107 -0.29 23.69 -1.71
C ARG A 107 -0.16 24.16 -3.16
N GLY A 108 -1.26 24.45 -3.85
CA GLY A 108 -1.23 25.15 -5.15
C GLY A 108 -1.11 24.24 -6.40
N GLY A 109 -1.96 23.22 -6.52
CA GLY A 109 -1.97 22.29 -7.66
C GLY A 109 -3.10 22.47 -8.69
N ALA A 110 -3.80 23.60 -8.74
CA ALA A 110 -4.79 23.88 -9.79
C ALA A 110 -4.15 24.54 -11.02
N SER A 111 -3.20 23.87 -11.66
CA SER A 111 -2.76 24.24 -13.01
C SER A 111 -2.12 23.05 -13.69
N GLN A 112 -2.94 22.16 -14.27
CA GLN A 112 -2.70 21.40 -15.53
C GLN A 112 -3.84 20.37 -15.77
N LEU A 113 -5.10 20.71 -15.46
CA LEU A 113 -6.26 19.91 -15.89
C LEU A 113 -7.15 20.70 -16.86
N ILE A 114 -6.54 21.31 -17.88
CA ILE A 114 -7.15 21.55 -19.21
C ILE A 114 -6.00 21.61 -20.23
N LYS A 115 -5.80 20.52 -20.97
CA LYS A 115 -4.99 20.30 -22.20
C LYS A 115 -4.84 18.78 -22.23
N THR A 116 -5.66 18.01 -22.94
CA THR A 116 -6.13 18.14 -24.33
C THR A 116 -7.44 17.37 -24.48
#